data_AF-D8LXX5-F1
#
_entry.id   AF-D8LXX5-F1
#
_cell.length_a   1.000
_cell.length_b   1.000
_cell.length_c   1.000
_cell.angle_alpha   90.00
_cell.angle_beta   90.00
_cell.angle_gamma   90.00
#
_symmetry.space_group_name_H-M   'P 1'
#
loop_
_entity.id
_entity.type
_entity.pdbx_description
1 polymer ?
#
loop_
_entity_poly.entity_id
_entity_poly.type
_entity_poly.pdbx_seq_one_letter_code
_entity_poly.pdbx_strand_id
1 'polypeptide(L)'
;MYHQKYQSRILTYLYGESHYILDYKSIELVVDFPQMIVLNEFNRGDSFSLAELESRTHLPEIVLKTAIQQLTAVSSGPLLLTDSTFSTIRVNETPSWSGNRINLVPQVSLQVQTSTTSAVLHEDRAVQLLQVEAAIVKVLKKVKFSTLEDLPKSILSYLQYKPENELMQQAVDVLLNKELIERDEKDPNVLRYVVNLGV
;
A
#
# COMPACT_ATOMS: atom_id res chain seq x y z
N MET A 1 28.92 7.41 -4.22
CA MET A 1 27.71 6.86 -3.55
C MET A 1 26.48 7.11 -4.44
N TYR A 2 25.54 6.16 -4.50
CA TYR A 2 24.41 5.97 -5.46
C TYR A 2 24.16 7.06 -6.54
N HIS A 3 23.89 8.31 -6.14
CA HIS A 3 23.62 9.45 -7.04
C HIS A 3 24.75 9.75 -8.04
N GLN A 4 26.00 9.41 -7.73
CA GLN A 4 27.11 9.51 -8.67
C GLN A 4 27.05 8.47 -9.80
N LYS A 5 26.35 7.35 -9.59
CA LYS A 5 26.22 6.23 -10.54
C LYS A 5 24.90 6.27 -11.31
N TYR A 6 23.84 6.82 -10.72
CA TYR A 6 22.51 6.88 -11.32
C TYR A 6 21.95 8.31 -11.25
N GLN A 7 22.11 9.06 -12.34
CA GLN A 7 21.76 10.49 -12.40
C GLN A 7 20.26 10.77 -12.56
N SER A 8 19.47 9.78 -12.99
CA SER A 8 18.02 9.94 -13.26
C SER A 8 17.13 9.15 -12.28
N ARG A 9 17.66 8.74 -11.12
CA ARG A 9 16.92 7.98 -10.11
C ARG A 9 16.93 8.72 -8.78
N ILE A 10 15.84 8.61 -8.05
CA ILE A 10 15.68 9.14 -6.70
C ILE A 10 15.59 7.94 -5.75
N LEU A 11 16.27 8.04 -4.61
CA LEU A 11 16.14 7.05 -3.54
C LEU A 11 14.92 7.40 -2.69
N THR A 12 14.03 6.43 -2.55
CA THR A 12 12.89 6.51 -1.62
C THR A 12 13.10 5.47 -0.52
N TYR A 13 13.14 5.92 0.72
CA TYR A 13 13.27 5.03 1.88
C TYR A 13 11.91 4.43 2.21
N LEU A 14 11.85 3.10 2.26
CA LEU A 14 10.65 2.33 2.64
C LEU A 14 10.83 1.81 4.07
N TYR A 15 10.52 2.66 5.05
CA TYR A 15 10.70 2.33 6.48
C TYR A 15 9.87 1.11 6.93
N GLY A 16 8.71 0.87 6.30
CA GLY A 16 7.86 -0.29 6.61
C GLY A 16 8.48 -1.64 6.23
N GLU A 17 9.46 -1.66 5.34
CA GLU A 17 10.19 -2.88 4.93
C GLU A 17 11.53 -3.04 5.68
N SER A 18 11.85 -2.08 6.54
CA SER A 18 13.14 -2.04 7.22
C SER A 18 13.15 -2.94 8.45
N HIS A 19 14.22 -3.73 8.58
CA HIS A 19 14.48 -4.59 9.73
C HIS A 19 15.84 -4.23 10.33
N TYR A 20 15.91 -4.21 11.65
CA TYR A 20 17.11 -3.89 12.43
C TYR A 20 17.43 -5.04 13.37
N ILE A 21 18.72 -5.22 13.64
CA ILE A 21 19.22 -6.16 14.64
C ILE A 21 19.81 -5.31 15.77
N LEU A 22 19.26 -5.46 16.97
CA LEU A 22 19.72 -4.77 18.18
C LEU A 22 20.35 -5.77 19.14
N ASP A 23 21.46 -5.39 19.77
CA ASP A 23 22.07 -6.17 20.85
C ASP A 23 21.44 -5.78 22.18
N TYR A 24 20.79 -6.74 22.85
CA TYR A 24 20.19 -6.56 24.18
C TYR A 24 20.63 -7.69 25.11
N LYS A 25 21.45 -7.37 26.13
CA LYS A 25 21.93 -8.34 27.14
C LYS A 25 22.46 -9.65 26.52
N SER A 26 23.28 -9.52 25.46
CA SER A 26 23.84 -10.65 24.70
C SER A 26 22.82 -11.49 23.90
N ILE A 27 21.64 -10.94 23.64
CA ILE A 27 20.60 -11.50 22.79
C ILE A 27 20.38 -10.54 21.61
N GLU A 28 20.30 -11.07 20.40
CA GLU A 28 19.97 -10.33 19.20
C GLU A 28 18.44 -10.15 19.08
N LEU A 29 17.97 -8.91 18.98
CA LEU A 29 16.57 -8.59 18.73
C LEU A 29 16.38 -8.17 17.29
N VAL A 30 15.52 -8.87 16.55
CA VAL A 30 15.08 -8.43 15.22
C VAL A 30 13.82 -7.59 15.39
N VAL A 31 13.88 -6.33 14.98
CA VAL A 31 12.81 -5.33 15.16
C VAL A 31 12.55 -4.55 13.87
N ASP A 32 11.37 -3.96 13.74
CA ASP A 32 11.06 -3.04 12.64
C ASP A 32 11.46 -1.60 12.99
N PHE A 33 11.22 -0.66 12.08
CA PHE A 33 11.62 0.73 12.28
C PHE A 33 10.92 1.39 13.49
N PRO A 34 9.58 1.37 13.62
CA PRO A 34 8.91 1.93 14.80
C PRO A 34 9.38 1.32 16.12
N GLN A 35 9.54 -0.01 16.19
CA GLN A 35 10.01 -0.71 17.38
C GLN A 35 11.43 -0.28 17.76
N MET A 36 12.33 -0.17 16.78
CA MET A 36 13.72 0.27 17.01
C MET A 36 13.77 1.69 17.60
N ILE A 37 12.99 2.62 17.06
CA ILE A 37 12.95 4.00 17.53
C ILE A 37 12.43 4.07 18.98
N VAL A 38 11.37 3.32 19.30
CA VAL A 38 10.84 3.23 20.67
C VAL A 38 11.88 2.66 21.64
N LEU A 39 12.52 1.54 21.28
CA LEU A 39 13.54 0.89 22.13
C LEU A 39 14.77 1.79 22.34
N ASN A 40 15.15 2.58 21.35
CA ASN A 40 16.29 3.48 21.46
C ASN A 40 16.10 4.58 22.54
N GLU A 41 14.86 5.00 22.81
CA GLU A 41 14.59 5.99 23.88
C GLU A 41 14.92 5.45 25.28
N PHE A 42 14.83 4.13 25.48
CA PHE A 42 15.19 3.50 26.75
C PHE A 42 16.71 3.48 27.04
N ASN A 43 17.55 3.85 26.07
CA ASN A 43 18.95 4.16 26.34
C ASN A 43 19.13 5.48 27.11
N ARG A 44 18.09 6.31 27.19
CA ARG A 44 18.10 7.67 27.77
C ARG A 44 17.21 7.83 28.99
N GLY A 45 16.52 6.76 29.41
CA GLY A 45 15.62 6.77 30.55
C GLY A 45 14.95 5.42 30.77
N ASP A 46 14.50 5.17 31.99
CA ASP A 46 14.01 3.84 32.40
C ASP A 46 12.50 3.66 32.15
N SER A 47 11.74 4.75 32.08
CA SER A 47 10.32 4.73 31.78
C SER A 47 9.85 6.00 31.08
N PHE A 48 8.82 5.85 30.25
CA PHE A 48 8.19 6.95 29.52
C PHE A 48 6.67 6.80 29.49
N SER A 49 5.97 7.92 29.39
CA SER A 49 4.57 7.96 28.96
C SER A 49 4.47 8.00 27.42
N LEU A 50 3.29 7.69 26.89
CA LEU A 50 3.04 7.79 25.46
C LEU A 50 3.31 9.20 24.90
N ALA A 51 2.91 10.25 25.62
CA ALA A 51 3.10 11.63 25.21
C ALA A 51 4.59 12.02 25.15
N GLU A 52 5.41 11.51 26.09
CA GLU A 52 6.85 11.71 26.08
C GLU A 52 7.49 11.03 24.87
N LEU A 53 7.10 9.78 24.57
CA LEU A 53 7.58 9.07 23.39
C LEU A 53 7.17 9.76 22.09
N GLU A 54 5.94 10.27 21.99
CA GLU A 54 5.49 11.06 20.83
C GLU A 54 6.33 12.32 20.65
N SER A 55 6.56 13.06 21.73
CA SER A 55 7.36 14.29 21.68
C SER A 55 8.83 14.05 21.28
N ARG A 56 9.40 12.90 21.64
CA ARG A 56 10.81 12.56 21.42
C ARG A 56 11.07 11.89 20.07
N THR A 57 10.17 11.02 19.66
CA THR A 57 10.33 10.21 18.44
C THR A 57 9.70 10.87 17.22
N HIS A 58 8.76 11.79 17.42
CA HIS A 58 7.94 12.40 16.38
C HIS A 58 7.15 11.39 15.54
N LEU A 59 6.96 10.18 16.06
CA LEU A 59 6.11 9.17 15.43
C LEU A 59 4.64 9.44 15.76
N PRO A 60 3.71 9.23 14.82
CA PRO A 60 2.28 9.37 15.10
C PRO A 60 1.84 8.45 16.25
N GLU A 61 0.94 8.94 17.10
CA GLU A 61 0.41 8.19 18.26
C GLU A 61 -0.05 6.76 17.90
N ILE A 62 -0.73 6.59 16.75
CA ILE A 62 -1.18 5.28 16.27
C ILE A 62 -0.03 4.31 15.97
N VAL A 63 1.07 4.81 15.42
CA VAL A 63 2.27 4.02 15.12
C VAL A 63 2.96 3.63 16.41
N LEU A 64 3.07 4.56 17.36
CA LEU A 64 3.66 4.30 18.69
C LEU A 64 2.88 3.25 19.47
N LYS A 65 1.56 3.41 19.60
CA LYS A 65 0.71 2.42 20.28
C LYS A 65 0.88 1.03 19.67
N THR A 66 0.89 0.96 18.34
CA THR A 66 1.09 -0.31 17.62
C THR A 66 2.44 -0.94 17.95
N ALA A 67 3.53 -0.17 17.88
CA ALA A 67 4.87 -0.66 18.19
C ALA A 67 4.99 -1.12 19.66
N ILE A 68 4.48 -0.34 20.61
CA ILE A 68 4.48 -0.69 22.03
C ILE A 68 3.68 -1.97 22.26
N GLN A 69 2.48 -2.08 21.67
CA GLN A 69 1.65 -3.28 21.78
C GLN A 69 2.38 -4.52 21.25
N GLN A 70 3.02 -4.44 20.08
CA GLN A 70 3.80 -5.54 19.53
C GLN A 70 4.95 -5.96 20.46
N LEU A 71 5.64 -5.00 21.08
CA LEU A 71 6.71 -5.26 22.05
C LEU A 71 6.21 -5.79 23.39
N THR A 72 4.93 -5.59 23.72
CA THR A 72 4.27 -6.15 24.92
C THR A 72 3.63 -7.52 24.66
N ALA A 73 3.22 -7.81 23.42
CA ALA A 73 2.46 -9.01 23.04
C ALA A 73 3.33 -10.10 22.38
N VAL A 74 4.64 -10.05 22.60
CA VAL A 74 5.60 -11.01 22.05
C VAL A 74 5.34 -12.40 22.63
N SER A 75 5.14 -13.40 21.78
CA SER A 75 4.85 -14.78 22.20
C SER A 75 5.95 -15.41 23.04
N SER A 76 7.21 -15.03 22.81
CA SER A 76 8.36 -15.45 23.60
C SER A 76 8.44 -14.77 24.98
N GLY A 77 7.65 -13.73 25.23
CA GLY A 77 7.63 -12.96 26.47
C GLY A 77 7.80 -11.46 26.23
N PRO A 78 7.09 -10.60 26.98
CA PRO A 78 7.05 -9.16 26.76
C PRO A 78 8.43 -8.52 26.93
N LEU A 79 8.84 -7.68 25.98
CA LEU A 79 10.01 -6.81 26.12
C LEU A 79 9.65 -5.51 26.84
N LEU A 80 8.48 -4.95 26.55
CA LEU A 80 7.98 -3.77 27.23
C LEU A 80 6.82 -4.14 28.16
N LEU A 81 6.70 -3.41 29.26
CA LEU A 81 5.60 -3.46 30.20
C LEU A 81 4.88 -2.12 30.18
N THR A 82 3.56 -2.15 30.05
CA THR A 82 2.71 -0.95 30.07
C THR A 82 1.37 -1.28 30.71
N ASP A 83 0.71 -0.25 31.22
CA ASP A 83 -0.69 -0.29 31.60
C ASP A 83 -1.60 -0.05 30.37
N SER A 84 -2.92 -0.21 30.54
CA SER A 84 -3.90 -0.03 29.46
C SER A 84 -4.00 1.43 28.97
N THR A 85 -3.57 2.40 29.78
CA THR A 85 -3.62 3.82 29.42
C THR A 85 -2.31 4.34 28.82
N PHE A 86 -1.26 3.50 28.73
CA PHE A 86 0.08 3.88 28.28
C PHE A 86 0.66 5.07 29.08
N SER A 87 0.29 5.17 30.36
CA SER A 87 0.81 6.20 31.26
C SER A 87 2.26 5.92 31.63
N THR A 88 2.62 4.64 31.76
CA THR A 88 3.96 4.22 32.14
C THR A 88 4.38 3.01 31.31
N ILE A 89 5.35 3.22 30.43
CA ILE A 89 5.96 2.21 29.56
C ILE A 89 7.40 2.04 30.02
N ARG A 90 7.82 0.80 30.28
CA ARG A 90 9.18 0.47 30.75
C ARG A 90 9.68 -0.84 30.16
N VAL A 91 11.00 -1.04 30.18
CA VAL A 91 11.62 -2.30 29.77
C VAL A 91 11.34 -3.40 30.80
N ASN A 92 11.04 -4.61 30.32
CA ASN A 92 11.03 -5.80 31.13
C ASN A 92 12.48 -6.27 31.34
N GLU A 93 12.96 -6.17 32.57
CA GLU A 93 14.35 -6.53 32.91
C GLU A 93 14.63 -8.03 32.79
N THR A 94 13.60 -8.86 32.92
CA THR A 94 13.70 -10.33 32.94
C THR A 94 12.75 -10.97 31.93
N PRO A 95 12.96 -10.78 30.62
CA PRO A 95 12.14 -11.43 29.61
C PRO A 95 12.43 -12.93 29.59
N SER A 96 11.39 -13.76 29.54
CA SER A 96 11.51 -15.23 29.57
C SER A 96 11.78 -15.84 28.19
N TRP A 97 12.84 -15.38 27.52
CA TRP A 97 13.17 -15.82 26.17
C TRP A 97 13.98 -17.11 26.13
N SER A 98 13.65 -18.00 25.20
CA SER A 98 14.43 -19.20 24.88
C SER A 98 15.19 -18.98 23.56
N GLY A 99 16.42 -18.48 23.62
CA GLY A 99 17.27 -18.31 22.44
C GLY A 99 18.22 -17.12 22.54
N ASN A 100 19.24 -17.10 21.68
CA ASN A 100 20.17 -15.98 21.53
C ASN A 100 19.72 -14.96 20.47
N ARG A 101 18.63 -15.25 19.74
CA ARG A 101 18.05 -14.37 18.73
C ARG A 101 16.53 -14.44 18.78
N ILE A 102 15.88 -13.29 18.95
CA ILE A 102 14.43 -13.16 19.12
C ILE A 102 13.89 -12.24 18.03
N ASN A 103 12.89 -12.72 17.29
CA ASN A 103 12.20 -11.90 16.30
C ASN A 103 10.96 -11.26 16.92
N LEU A 104 10.99 -9.93 17.03
CA LEU A 104 9.92 -9.10 17.59
C LEU A 104 9.07 -8.45 16.49
N VAL A 105 9.51 -8.52 15.24
CA VAL A 105 8.70 -8.12 14.10
C VAL A 105 7.54 -9.10 14.01
N PRO A 106 6.29 -8.65 14.11
CA PRO A 106 5.15 -9.53 13.90
C PRO A 106 5.31 -10.16 12.53
N GLN A 107 5.24 -11.49 12.45
CA GLN A 107 5.01 -12.12 11.17
C GLN A 107 3.67 -11.61 10.71
N VAL A 108 3.71 -10.68 9.76
CA VAL A 108 2.55 -10.04 9.17
C VAL A 108 1.53 -11.15 8.93
N SER A 109 0.51 -11.19 9.77
CA SER A 109 -0.75 -11.77 9.33
C SER A 109 -1.04 -10.94 8.09
N LEU A 110 -1.04 -11.60 6.93
CA LEU A 110 -1.45 -11.10 5.62
C LEU A 110 -2.92 -10.65 5.64
N GLN A 111 -3.28 -9.85 6.64
CA GLN A 111 -4.56 -9.21 6.83
C GLN A 111 -4.29 -7.73 6.64
N VAL A 112 -4.24 -7.39 5.35
CA VAL A 112 -4.88 -6.22 4.77
C VAL A 112 -4.80 -4.98 5.66
N GLN A 113 -3.88 -4.08 5.30
CA GLN A 113 -3.99 -2.66 5.58
C GLN A 113 -5.37 -2.18 5.12
N THR A 114 -6.36 -2.23 6.00
CA THR A 114 -7.77 -1.90 5.75
C THR A 114 -8.06 -0.41 6.00
N SER A 115 -7.06 0.38 6.39
CA SER A 115 -7.22 1.82 6.64
C SER A 115 -6.80 2.71 5.46
N THR A 116 -6.13 2.17 4.44
CA THR A 116 -5.86 2.86 3.15
C THR A 116 -6.90 2.54 2.07
N THR A 117 -7.94 1.78 2.42
CA THR A 117 -8.89 1.21 1.45
C THR A 117 -9.69 2.27 0.70
N SER A 118 -9.98 3.46 1.21
CA SER A 118 -10.71 4.46 0.40
C SER A 118 -9.87 5.01 -0.76
N ALA A 119 -8.61 5.38 -0.51
CA ALA A 119 -7.70 5.87 -1.56
C ALA A 119 -7.32 4.74 -2.53
N VAL A 120 -7.05 3.54 -2.03
CA VAL A 120 -6.73 2.36 -2.85
C VAL A 120 -7.95 1.88 -3.66
N LEU A 121 -9.18 1.97 -3.13
CA LEU A 121 -10.40 1.65 -3.89
C LEU A 121 -10.74 2.71 -4.95
N HIS A 122 -10.52 3.99 -4.66
CA HIS A 122 -10.68 5.05 -5.66
C HIS A 122 -9.61 4.96 -6.75
N GLU A 123 -8.36 4.66 -6.37
CA GLU A 123 -7.30 4.30 -7.32
C GLU A 123 -7.67 3.05 -8.11
N ASP A 124 -8.27 2.04 -7.49
CA ASP A 124 -8.71 0.82 -8.16
C ASP A 124 -9.79 1.12 -9.21
N ARG A 125 -10.83 1.92 -8.89
CA ARG A 125 -11.86 2.29 -9.88
C ARG A 125 -11.30 3.16 -11.01
N ALA A 126 -10.39 4.10 -10.71
CA ALA A 126 -9.74 4.92 -11.73
C ALA A 126 -8.81 4.09 -12.63
N VAL A 127 -8.05 3.15 -12.06
CA VAL A 127 -7.20 2.20 -12.79
C VAL A 127 -8.05 1.26 -13.64
N GLN A 128 -9.15 0.74 -13.11
CA GLN A 128 -10.09 -0.09 -13.85
C GLN A 128 -10.70 0.67 -15.03
N LEU A 129 -11.10 1.93 -14.84
CA LEU A 129 -11.59 2.79 -15.92
C LEU A 129 -10.54 2.93 -17.03
N LEU A 130 -9.29 3.26 -16.68
CA LEU A 130 -8.20 3.37 -17.65
C LEU A 130 -7.90 2.05 -18.38
N GLN A 131 -7.99 0.91 -17.68
CA GLN A 131 -7.83 -0.41 -18.30
C GLN A 131 -8.94 -0.70 -19.31
N VAL A 132 -10.20 -0.36 -18.96
CA VAL A 132 -11.35 -0.53 -19.85
C VAL A 132 -11.25 0.41 -21.05
N GLU A 133 -10.91 1.68 -20.86
CA GLU A 133 -10.64 2.63 -21.95
C GLU A 133 -9.60 2.07 -22.94
N ALA A 134 -8.46 1.61 -22.41
CA ALA A 134 -7.38 1.03 -23.22
C ALA A 134 -7.80 -0.26 -23.94
N ALA A 135 -8.61 -1.11 -23.29
CA ALA A 135 -9.13 -2.34 -23.90
C ALA A 135 -10.10 -2.03 -25.06
N ILE A 136 -11.02 -1.08 -24.86
CA ILE A 136 -11.95 -0.62 -25.91
C ILE A 136 -11.17 -0.08 -27.11
N VAL A 137 -10.18 0.79 -26.87
CA VAL A 137 -9.32 1.35 -27.94
C VAL A 137 -8.56 0.24 -28.67
N LYS A 138 -8.01 -0.76 -27.97
CA LYS A 138 -7.30 -1.90 -28.61
C LYS A 138 -8.23 -2.74 -29.49
N VAL A 139 -9.43 -3.04 -29.01
CA VAL A 139 -10.46 -3.75 -29.79
C VAL A 139 -10.81 -2.94 -31.04
N LEU A 140 -11.27 -1.70 -30.87
CA LEU A 140 -11.72 -0.86 -31.97
C LEU A 140 -10.60 -0.52 -32.96
N LYS A 141 -9.35 -0.36 -32.52
CA LYS A 141 -8.22 -0.18 -33.43
C LYS A 141 -8.00 -1.38 -34.35
N LYS A 142 -8.27 -2.61 -33.85
CA LYS A 142 -8.14 -3.88 -34.59
C LYS A 142 -9.34 -4.14 -35.51
N VAL A 143 -10.57 -4.02 -35.02
CA VAL A 143 -11.80 -4.36 -35.77
C VAL A 143 -12.44 -3.17 -36.50
N LYS A 144 -11.95 -1.94 -36.26
CA LYS A 144 -12.45 -0.65 -36.76
C LYS A 144 -13.83 -0.23 -36.26
N PHE A 145 -14.73 -1.17 -36.03
CA PHE A 145 -16.05 -0.93 -35.48
C PHE A 145 -16.50 -2.08 -34.56
N SER A 146 -17.37 -1.79 -33.60
CA SER A 146 -17.99 -2.79 -32.72
C SER A 146 -19.34 -2.28 -32.21
N THR A 147 -20.30 -3.19 -32.01
CA THR A 147 -21.59 -2.85 -31.39
C THR A 147 -21.43 -2.77 -29.86
N LEU A 148 -22.30 -2.00 -29.20
CA LEU A 148 -22.36 -1.96 -27.73
C LEU A 148 -22.66 -3.34 -27.10
N GLU A 149 -23.30 -4.26 -27.83
CA GLU A 149 -23.60 -5.61 -27.36
C GLU A 149 -22.40 -6.57 -27.46
N ASP A 150 -21.56 -6.43 -28.49
CA ASP A 150 -20.39 -7.28 -28.72
C ASP A 150 -19.13 -6.78 -28.02
N LEU A 151 -19.09 -5.49 -27.70
CA LEU A 151 -17.95 -4.85 -27.06
C LEU A 151 -17.57 -5.51 -25.71
N PRO A 152 -18.51 -5.80 -24.78
CA PRO A 152 -18.20 -6.46 -23.51
C PRO A 152 -17.55 -7.83 -23.69
N LYS A 153 -17.91 -8.59 -24.73
CA LYS A 153 -17.29 -9.89 -25.02
C LYS A 153 -15.89 -9.73 -25.60
N SER A 154 -15.72 -8.74 -26.48
CA SER A 154 -14.47 -8.50 -27.21
C SER A 154 -13.34 -8.01 -26.29
N ILE A 155 -13.65 -7.15 -25.32
CA ILE A 155 -12.66 -6.60 -24.37
C ILE A 155 -12.11 -7.62 -23.38
N LEU A 156 -12.80 -8.75 -23.14
CA LEU A 156 -12.32 -9.83 -22.26
C LEU A 156 -11.02 -10.47 -22.76
N SER A 157 -10.67 -10.27 -24.04
CA SER A 157 -9.36 -10.67 -24.56
C SER A 157 -8.19 -9.84 -24.02
N TYR A 158 -8.49 -8.68 -23.42
CA TYR A 158 -7.50 -7.73 -22.88
C TYR A 158 -7.64 -7.47 -21.38
N LEU A 159 -8.73 -7.96 -20.76
CA LEU A 159 -9.05 -7.79 -19.34
C LEU A 159 -9.13 -9.14 -18.65
N GLN A 160 -8.65 -9.21 -17.41
CA GLN A 160 -8.74 -10.42 -16.58
C GLN A 160 -10.08 -10.54 -15.83
N TYR A 161 -10.93 -9.52 -15.93
CA TYR A 161 -12.22 -9.44 -15.27
C TYR A 161 -13.28 -8.92 -16.23
N LYS A 162 -14.55 -9.14 -15.87
CA LYS A 162 -15.70 -8.58 -16.58
C LYS A 162 -16.05 -7.22 -15.94
N PRO A 163 -15.93 -6.09 -16.67
CA PRO A 163 -16.24 -4.78 -16.11
C PRO A 163 -17.75 -4.61 -15.87
N GLU A 164 -18.10 -3.77 -14.89
CA GLU A 164 -19.47 -3.34 -14.63
C GLU A 164 -20.01 -2.49 -15.78
N ASN A 165 -21.33 -2.53 -15.99
CA ASN A 165 -21.98 -1.76 -17.06
C ASN A 165 -21.80 -0.25 -16.88
N GLU A 166 -21.80 0.26 -15.65
CA GLU A 166 -21.57 1.69 -15.37
C GLU A 166 -20.18 2.14 -15.80
N LEU A 167 -19.16 1.34 -15.48
CA LEU A 167 -17.76 1.64 -15.80
C LEU A 167 -17.51 1.56 -17.31
N MET A 168 -18.20 0.65 -18.00
CA MET A 168 -18.23 0.59 -19.47
C MET A 168 -18.83 1.84 -20.11
N GLN A 169 -19.99 2.29 -19.62
CA GLN A 169 -20.64 3.51 -20.13
C GLN A 169 -19.75 4.73 -19.92
N GLN A 170 -19.19 4.87 -18.71
CA GLN A 170 -18.26 5.95 -18.38
C GLN A 170 -17.02 5.93 -19.29
N ALA A 171 -16.44 4.76 -19.57
CA ALA A 171 -15.30 4.64 -20.47
C ALA A 171 -15.66 5.08 -21.90
N VAL A 172 -16.84 4.68 -22.42
CA VAL A 172 -17.30 5.09 -23.74
C VAL A 172 -17.49 6.61 -23.81
N ASP A 173 -18.11 7.22 -22.81
CA ASP A 173 -18.32 8.67 -22.77
C ASP A 173 -16.99 9.43 -22.72
N VAL A 174 -16.02 8.96 -21.92
CA VAL A 174 -14.67 9.55 -21.86
C VAL A 174 -13.96 9.42 -23.22
N LEU A 175 -14.07 8.27 -23.90
CA LEU A 175 -13.43 8.06 -25.20
C LEU A 175 -14.08 8.87 -26.32
N LEU A 176 -15.40 9.08 -26.29
CA LEU A 176 -16.11 9.99 -27.19
C LEU A 176 -15.64 11.43 -26.99
N ASN A 177 -15.55 11.88 -25.72
CA ASN A 177 -15.07 13.22 -25.39
C ASN A 177 -13.60 13.45 -25.77
N LYS A 178 -12.78 12.40 -25.76
CA LYS A 178 -11.38 12.42 -26.23
C LYS A 178 -11.24 12.30 -27.75
N GLU A 179 -12.34 12.19 -28.49
CA GLU A 179 -12.36 11.99 -29.95
C GLU A 179 -11.54 10.76 -30.42
N LEU A 180 -11.44 9.73 -29.56
CA LEU A 180 -10.76 8.47 -29.89
C LEU A 180 -11.71 7.47 -30.57
N ILE A 181 -13.00 7.63 -30.33
CA ILE A 181 -14.07 6.83 -30.92
C ILE A 181 -15.23 7.76 -31.30
N GLU A 182 -16.08 7.32 -32.20
CA GLU A 182 -17.31 8.01 -32.61
C GLU A 182 -18.47 7.03 -32.71
N ARG A 183 -19.71 7.52 -32.62
CA ARG A 183 -20.90 6.74 -32.95
C ARG A 183 -21.14 6.79 -34.46
N ASP A 184 -21.57 5.68 -35.03
CA ASP A 184 -21.96 5.62 -36.44
C ASP A 184 -23.14 6.56 -36.73
N GLU A 185 -23.10 7.25 -37.87
CA GLU A 185 -24.16 8.17 -38.29
C GLU A 185 -25.52 7.46 -38.51
N LYS A 186 -25.50 6.18 -38.88
CA LYS A 186 -26.70 5.41 -39.21
C LYS A 186 -27.24 4.62 -38.02
N ASP A 187 -26.37 4.18 -37.12
CA ASP A 187 -26.74 3.40 -35.95
C ASP A 187 -25.94 3.83 -34.71
N PRO A 188 -26.56 4.57 -33.77
CA PRO A 188 -25.92 5.00 -32.53
C PRO A 188 -25.39 3.86 -31.64
N ASN A 189 -25.78 2.60 -31.89
CA ASN A 189 -25.29 1.42 -31.17
C ASN A 189 -23.95 0.90 -31.69
N VAL A 190 -23.47 1.41 -32.83
CA VAL A 190 -22.19 1.06 -33.43
C VAL A 190 -21.16 2.12 -33.07
N LEU A 191 -20.05 1.68 -32.46
CA LEU A 191 -18.89 2.50 -32.17
C LEU A 191 -17.81 2.28 -33.23
N ARG A 192 -17.20 3.36 -33.70
CA ARG A 192 -16.10 3.34 -34.68
C ARG A 192 -14.85 3.93 -34.07
N TYR A 193 -13.70 3.38 -34.46
CA TYR A 193 -12.41 3.94 -34.10
C TYR A 193 -12.09 5.17 -34.94
N VAL A 194 -11.81 6.29 -34.31
CA VAL A 194 -11.32 7.49 -35.00
C VAL A 194 -9.83 7.35 -35.20
N VAL A 195 -9.42 7.17 -36.47
CA VAL A 195 -7.99 7.17 -36.82
C VAL A 195 -7.52 8.62 -36.83
N ASN A 196 -7.04 9.11 -35.69
CA ASN A 196 -6.18 10.29 -35.71
C ASN A 196 -4.85 9.92 -36.37
N LEU A 197 -4.82 10.02 -37.71
CA LEU A 197 -3.59 10.24 -38.47
C LEU A 197 -3.10 11.62 -38.06
N GLY A 198 -2.22 11.67 -37.06
CA GLY A 198 -1.49 12.89 -36.73
C GLY A 198 -0.77 13.40 -37.98
N VAL A 199 -1.25 14.54 -38.48
CA VAL A 199 -0.44 15.58 -39.11
C VAL A 199 0.43 16.22 -38.03
#